data_AF-A0A3P6NUC4-F1
#
_entry.id   AF-A0A3P6NUC4-F1
#
_cell.length_a   1.000
_cell.length_b   1.000
_cell.length_c   1.000
_cell.angle_alpha   90.00
_cell.angle_beta   90.00
_cell.angle_gamma   90.00
#
_symmetry.space_group_name_H-M   'P 1'
#
loop_
_entity.id
_entity.type
_entity.pdbx_description
1 polymer ?
#
loop_
_entity_poly.entity_id
_entity_poly.type
_entity_poly.pdbx_seq_one_letter_code
_entity_poly.pdbx_strand_id
1 'polypeptide(L)'
;MFCDHSHGLAARCVSMIRIGGNCSGYKHHEPVCYNGRCINGRCVPLNIQQAVHHPLILPKKEPKIMSVQADCYNENECCSTWASAGECERNPSYMNEWCKVACKICHPNFNPLLGWFACSLERILFSL
;
A
#
# COMPACT_ATOMS: atom_id res chain seq x y z
N MET A 1 -9.92 -2.38 -12.48
CA MET A 1 -8.59 -2.67 -13.08
C MET A 1 -7.81 -3.53 -12.10
N PHE A 2 -6.97 -4.45 -12.57
CA PHE A 2 -6.09 -5.31 -11.76
C PHE A 2 -4.71 -5.44 -12.44
N CYS A 3 -3.70 -5.82 -11.67
CA CYS A 3 -2.36 -6.08 -12.19
C CYS A 3 -2.26 -7.54 -12.65
N ASP A 4 -2.07 -7.76 -13.94
CA ASP A 4 -1.82 -9.07 -14.55
C ASP A 4 -0.32 -9.36 -14.61
N HIS A 5 0.09 -10.39 -13.89
CA HIS A 5 1.43 -10.98 -13.87
C HIS A 5 1.47 -12.30 -14.66
N SER A 6 0.34 -12.74 -15.23
CA SER A 6 0.21 -14.04 -15.89
C SER A 6 0.69 -14.07 -17.34
N HIS A 7 0.89 -12.91 -17.97
CA HIS A 7 1.16 -12.82 -19.40
C HIS A 7 2.33 -11.90 -19.78
N GLY A 8 3.50 -12.08 -19.17
CA GLY A 8 4.71 -11.39 -19.59
C GLY A 8 5.83 -11.40 -18.56
N LEU A 9 6.95 -10.76 -18.91
CA LEU A 9 8.10 -10.54 -18.02
C LEU A 9 7.86 -9.40 -17.01
N ALA A 10 6.87 -8.53 -17.26
CA ALA A 10 6.50 -7.40 -16.43
C ALA A 10 4.98 -7.35 -16.20
N ALA A 11 4.56 -6.87 -15.03
CA ALA A 11 3.16 -6.71 -14.66
C ALA A 11 2.49 -5.59 -15.47
N ARG A 12 1.22 -5.79 -15.85
CA ARG A 12 0.44 -4.79 -16.62
C ARG A 12 -0.95 -4.57 -16.05
N CYS A 13 -1.46 -3.37 -16.22
CA CYS A 13 -2.84 -3.05 -15.83
C CYS A 13 -3.84 -3.62 -16.85
N VAL A 14 -4.79 -4.41 -16.37
CA VAL A 14 -5.87 -4.99 -17.17
C VAL A 14 -7.22 -4.67 -16.52
N SER A 15 -8.25 -4.49 -17.32
CA SER A 15 -9.62 -4.31 -16.81
C SER A 15 -10.13 -5.60 -16.16
N MET A 16 -10.85 -5.48 -15.04
CA MET A 16 -11.47 -6.64 -14.40
C MET A 16 -12.53 -7.25 -15.31
N ILE A 17 -12.71 -8.56 -15.17
CA ILE A 17 -13.66 -9.34 -15.95
C ILE A 17 -15.01 -9.35 -15.22
N ARG A 18 -16.09 -9.10 -15.96
CA ARG A 18 -17.46 -9.16 -15.42
C ARG A 18 -17.84 -10.60 -15.06
N ILE A 19 -18.82 -10.76 -14.19
CA ILE A 19 -19.42 -12.07 -13.89
C ILE A 19 -19.88 -12.75 -15.20
N GLY A 20 -19.60 -14.04 -15.32
CA GLY A 20 -19.80 -14.87 -16.52
C GLY A 20 -18.63 -14.84 -17.52
N GLY A 21 -17.71 -13.88 -17.41
CA GLY A 21 -16.57 -13.76 -18.32
C GLY A 21 -15.48 -14.82 -18.10
N ASN A 22 -14.65 -15.05 -19.12
CA ASN A 22 -13.58 -16.04 -19.11
C ASN A 22 -12.36 -15.53 -18.33
N CYS A 23 -11.95 -16.25 -17.29
CA CYS A 23 -10.78 -15.93 -16.46
C CYS A 23 -9.65 -16.96 -16.54
N SER A 24 -9.71 -17.93 -17.46
CA SER A 24 -8.76 -19.07 -17.54
C SER A 24 -7.31 -18.69 -17.87
N GLY A 25 -7.08 -17.49 -18.43
CA GLY A 25 -5.74 -17.02 -18.78
C GLY A 25 -4.93 -16.56 -17.56
N TYR A 26 -5.57 -16.29 -16.42
CA TYR A 26 -4.94 -15.67 -15.27
C TYR A 26 -4.69 -16.71 -14.18
N LYS A 27 -3.42 -16.91 -13.80
CA LYS A 27 -2.99 -18.06 -12.98
C LYS A 27 -2.36 -17.68 -11.64
N HIS A 28 -2.07 -16.39 -11.40
CA HIS A 28 -1.37 -15.91 -10.21
C HIS A 28 -2.30 -15.49 -9.06
N HIS A 29 -3.51 -16.05 -8.96
CA HIS A 29 -4.49 -15.74 -7.90
C HIS A 29 -4.84 -14.25 -7.77
N GLU A 30 -4.74 -13.48 -8.85
CA GLU A 30 -5.09 -12.07 -8.88
C GLU A 30 -6.60 -11.84 -8.78
N PRO A 31 -7.05 -10.66 -8.32
CA PRO A 31 -8.46 -10.28 -8.32
C PRO A 31 -8.94 -9.96 -9.76
N VAL A 32 -9.05 -11.00 -10.58
CA VAL A 32 -9.41 -10.92 -12.01
C VAL A 32 -10.88 -10.58 -12.20
N CYS A 33 -11.75 -11.08 -11.32
CA CYS A 33 -13.21 -10.98 -11.43
C CYS A 33 -13.76 -9.82 -10.58
N TYR A 34 -14.57 -8.96 -11.19
CA TYR A 34 -15.26 -7.90 -10.46
C TYR A 34 -16.34 -8.49 -9.54
N ASN A 35 -16.21 -8.32 -8.22
CA ASN A 35 -17.11 -8.88 -7.19
C ASN A 35 -17.33 -10.41 -7.29
N GLY A 36 -16.31 -11.14 -7.71
CA GLY A 36 -16.40 -12.57 -7.97
C GLY A 36 -15.09 -13.31 -7.81
N ARG A 37 -15.12 -14.62 -8.07
CA ARG A 37 -13.93 -15.47 -8.15
C ARG A 37 -13.90 -16.24 -9.47
N CYS A 38 -12.70 -16.56 -9.93
CA CYS A 38 -12.52 -17.45 -11.07
C CYS A 38 -12.75 -18.90 -10.63
N ILE A 39 -13.82 -19.54 -11.09
CA ILE A 39 -14.12 -20.95 -10.85
C ILE A 39 -14.34 -21.62 -12.21
N ASN A 40 -13.61 -22.72 -12.47
CA ASN A 40 -13.66 -23.46 -13.74
C ASN A 40 -13.53 -22.54 -14.97
N GLY A 41 -12.64 -21.54 -14.89
CA GLY A 41 -12.37 -20.63 -16.00
C GLY A 41 -13.42 -19.54 -16.21
N ARG A 42 -14.42 -19.40 -15.34
CA ARG A 42 -15.41 -18.33 -15.39
C ARG A 42 -15.51 -17.53 -14.10
N CYS A 43 -15.74 -16.23 -14.24
CA CYS A 43 -16.04 -15.36 -13.12
C CYS A 43 -17.44 -15.67 -12.58
N VAL A 44 -17.52 -16.16 -11.35
CA VAL A 44 -18.78 -16.40 -10.64
C VAL A 44 -18.90 -15.42 -9.47
N PRO A 45 -20.11 -14.99 -9.08
CA PRO A 45 -20.27 -14.07 -7.97
C PRO A 45 -19.78 -14.71 -6.67
N LEU A 46 -19.20 -13.88 -5.79
CA LEU A 46 -18.94 -14.29 -4.42
C LEU A 46 -20.27 -14.54 -3.73
N ASN A 47 -20.64 -15.81 -3.57
CA ASN A 47 -21.84 -16.16 -2.83
C ASN A 47 -21.52 -15.95 -1.34
N ILE A 48 -22.09 -14.90 -0.73
CA ILE A 48 -21.82 -14.48 0.66
C ILE A 48 -22.12 -15.63 1.67
N GLN A 49 -22.86 -16.65 1.26
CA GLN A 49 -23.15 -17.84 2.06
C GLN A 49 -21.95 -18.81 2.21
N GLN A 50 -20.93 -18.75 1.35
CA GLN A 50 -19.77 -19.64 1.41
C GLN A 50 -18.58 -19.09 2.21
N ALA A 51 -18.69 -17.88 2.77
CA ALA A 51 -17.78 -17.43 3.82
C ALA A 51 -18.10 -18.01 5.21
N VAL A 52 -19.19 -18.78 5.34
CA VAL A 52 -19.74 -19.20 6.65
C VAL A 52 -19.72 -20.73 6.88
N HIS A 53 -19.39 -21.54 5.87
CA HIS A 53 -19.49 -23.02 5.97
C HIS A 53 -18.18 -23.78 6.19
N HIS A 54 -17.11 -23.09 6.57
CA HIS A 54 -16.04 -23.71 7.36
C HIS A 54 -15.92 -22.89 8.64
N PRO A 55 -15.93 -23.51 9.84
CA PRO A 55 -15.52 -22.81 11.04
C PRO A 55 -14.03 -22.50 10.87
N LEU A 56 -13.76 -21.32 10.32
CA LEU A 56 -12.46 -20.69 10.42
C LEU A 56 -12.30 -20.36 11.91
N ILE A 57 -11.77 -21.31 12.69
CA ILE A 57 -11.01 -20.97 13.90
C ILE A 57 -9.73 -20.31 13.38
N LEU A 58 -9.88 -19.10 12.84
CA LEU A 58 -8.78 -18.18 12.76
C LEU A 58 -8.39 -17.93 14.22
N PRO A 59 -7.09 -17.97 14.57
CA PRO A 59 -6.68 -17.40 15.84
C PRO A 59 -7.25 -15.99 15.86
N LYS A 60 -8.17 -15.73 16.80
CA LYS A 60 -8.65 -14.40 17.12
C LYS A 60 -7.43 -13.64 17.63
N LYS A 61 -6.58 -13.19 16.70
CA LYS A 61 -5.63 -12.14 16.96
C LYS A 61 -6.55 -10.97 17.25
N GLU A 62 -6.73 -10.70 18.54
CA GLU A 62 -7.32 -9.46 18.99
C GLU A 62 -6.77 -8.36 18.09
N PRO A 63 -7.63 -7.50 17.54
CA PRO A 63 -7.15 -6.32 16.86
C PRO A 63 -6.42 -5.54 17.95
N LYS A 64 -5.09 -5.67 17.97
CA LYS A 64 -4.25 -4.55 18.39
C LYS A 64 -4.75 -3.45 17.49
N ILE A 65 -5.57 -2.57 18.04
CA ILE A 65 -5.87 -1.26 17.47
C ILE A 65 -4.52 -0.53 17.52
N MET A 66 -3.61 -0.94 16.64
CA MET A 66 -2.66 -0.02 16.07
C MET A 66 -3.58 0.93 15.35
N SER A 67 -3.73 2.14 15.90
CA SER A 67 -4.22 3.27 15.14
C SER A 67 -3.52 3.18 13.80
N VAL A 68 -4.25 2.83 12.76
CA VAL A 68 -3.79 3.07 11.40
C VAL A 68 -3.72 4.59 11.39
N GLN A 69 -2.55 5.14 11.71
CA GLN A 69 -2.24 6.52 11.42
C GLN A 69 -2.27 6.55 9.90
N ALA A 70 -3.46 6.80 9.36
CA ALA A 70 -3.69 6.96 7.93
C ALA A 70 -2.73 8.01 7.35
N ASP A 71 -2.24 8.90 8.23
CA ASP A 71 -1.34 10.00 7.93
C ASP A 71 0.06 9.80 8.54
N CYS A 72 0.63 8.59 8.38
CA CYS A 72 2.03 8.33 8.72
C CYS A 72 2.90 8.22 7.48
N TYR A 73 3.28 9.38 6.95
CA TYR A 73 4.24 9.51 5.85
C TYR A 73 5.01 10.83 5.99
N ASN A 74 6.10 10.98 5.23
CA ASN A 74 6.77 12.27 5.06
C ASN A 74 6.11 12.99 3.88
N GLU A 75 5.68 14.22 4.11
CA GLU A 75 5.07 15.08 3.10
C GLU A 75 6.11 15.67 2.14
N ASN A 76 7.37 15.75 2.57
CA ASN A 76 8.49 16.23 1.76
C ASN A 76 9.52 15.12 1.51
N GLU A 77 10.02 15.06 0.28
CA GLU A 77 11.12 14.19 -0.14
C GLU A 77 12.41 14.43 0.67
N CYS A 78 12.63 15.66 1.13
CA CYS A 78 13.81 16.08 1.88
C CYS A 78 13.71 15.82 3.40
N CYS A 79 12.59 15.30 3.92
CA CYS A 79 12.41 15.07 5.35
C CYS A 79 13.54 14.22 5.97
N SER A 80 14.03 13.20 5.27
CA SER A 80 15.16 12.37 5.73
C SER A 80 16.47 13.16 5.84
N THR A 81 16.73 14.04 4.86
CA THR A 81 17.91 14.91 4.86
C THR A 81 17.83 15.92 6.00
N TRP A 82 16.68 16.59 6.17
CA TRP A 82 16.47 17.56 7.25
C TRP A 82 16.53 16.91 8.63
N ALA A 83 15.96 15.71 8.80
CA ALA A 83 16.09 14.96 10.05
C ALA A 83 17.55 14.60 10.35
N SER A 84 18.33 14.21 9.34
CA SER A 84 19.77 13.97 9.49
C SER A 84 20.57 15.24 9.80
N ALA A 85 20.08 16.40 9.36
CA ALA A 85 20.63 17.71 9.71
C ALA A 85 20.19 18.23 11.09
N GLY A 86 19.37 17.48 11.83
CA GLY A 86 18.92 17.83 13.17
C GLY A 86 17.67 18.71 13.24
N GLU A 87 16.93 18.87 12.14
CA GLU A 87 15.73 19.72 12.10
C GLU A 87 14.60 19.20 13.00
N CYS A 88 14.60 17.92 13.38
CA CYS A 88 13.65 17.39 14.36
C CYS A 88 13.75 18.11 15.72
N GLU A 89 14.94 18.57 16.09
CA GLU A 89 15.19 19.31 17.34
C GLU A 89 15.15 20.83 17.11
N ARG A 90 15.66 21.29 15.97
CA ARG A 90 15.78 22.72 15.64
C ARG A 90 14.45 23.33 15.18
N ASN A 91 13.62 22.55 14.49
CA ASN A 91 12.33 22.96 13.94
C ASN A 91 11.25 21.88 14.16
N PRO A 92 10.94 21.55 15.43
CA PRO A 92 10.02 20.47 15.77
C PRO A 92 8.61 20.72 15.25
N SER A 93 8.13 21.97 15.22
CA SER A 93 6.78 22.27 14.72
C SER A 93 6.59 21.87 13.26
N TYR A 94 7.55 22.21 12.40
CA TYR A 94 7.48 21.84 10.99
C TYR A 94 7.68 20.35 10.80
N MET A 95 8.70 19.79 11.45
CA MET A 95 9.04 18.39 11.26
C MET A 95 7.97 17.45 11.83
N ASN A 96 7.28 17.85 12.90
CA ASN A 96 6.19 17.06 13.47
C ASN A 96 4.93 17.06 12.61
N GLU A 97 4.69 18.14 11.88
CA GLU A 97 3.52 18.23 11.00
C GLU A 97 3.80 17.56 9.65
N TRP A 98 4.99 17.76 9.07
CA TRP A 98 5.27 17.39 7.68
C TRP A 98 6.25 16.23 7.53
N CYS A 99 7.05 15.92 8.54
CA CYS A 99 8.15 14.94 8.48
C CYS A 99 8.06 13.88 9.59
N LYS A 100 6.83 13.42 9.87
CA LYS A 100 6.47 12.52 10.97
C LYS A 100 7.31 11.25 11.01
N VAL A 101 7.57 10.65 9.85
CA VAL A 101 8.35 9.42 9.74
C VAL A 101 9.84 9.70 9.98
N ALA A 102 10.38 10.77 9.39
CA ALA A 102 11.80 11.11 9.53
C ALA A 102 12.19 11.42 10.98
N CYS A 103 11.29 12.06 11.73
CA CYS A 103 11.48 12.33 13.16
C CYS A 103 10.95 11.23 14.09
N LYS A 104 10.58 10.06 13.55
CA LYS A 104 10.14 8.88 14.33
C LYS A 104 8.93 9.13 15.23
N ILE A 105 8.05 10.03 14.81
CA ILE A 105 6.79 10.36 15.50
C ILE A 105 5.74 9.28 15.21
N CYS A 106 5.85 8.66 14.03
CA CYS A 106 4.98 7.59 13.60
C CYS A 106 5.77 6.51 12.84
N HIS A 107 5.20 5.31 12.74
CA HIS A 107 5.78 4.19 12.00
C HIS A 107 4.88 3.80 10.82
N PRO A 108 5.35 3.96 9.56
CA PRO A 108 4.56 3.58 8.39
C PRO A 108 4.46 2.06 8.28
N ASN A 109 3.32 1.56 7.79
CA ASN A 109 3.14 0.13 7.50
C ASN A 109 3.69 -0.29 6.13
N PHE A 110 4.43 0.59 5.44
CA PHE A 110 5.11 0.35 4.17
C PHE A 110 6.61 0.64 4.33
N ASN A 111 7.47 0.00 3.53
CA ASN A 111 8.91 0.20 3.60
C ASN A 111 9.29 1.58 2.99
N PRO A 112 9.70 2.58 3.77
CA PRO A 112 10.00 3.92 3.27
C PRO A 112 11.32 3.98 2.48
N LEU A 113 12.10 2.88 2.43
CA LEU A 113 13.42 2.82 1.78
C LEU A 113 13.38 2.48 0.28
N LEU A 114 12.19 2.28 -0.30
CA LEU A 114 12.05 1.97 -1.73
C LEU A 114 12.00 3.21 -2.65
N GLY A 115 12.09 4.42 -2.10
CA GLY A 115 12.14 5.69 -2.86
C GLY A 115 13.54 6.31 -2.86
N TRP A 116 14.39 5.89 -3.80
CA TRP A 116 15.72 6.47 -4.01
C TRP A 116 15.65 7.75 -4.85
N PHE A 117 14.91 8.77 -4.38
CA PHE A 117 14.96 10.10 -4.97
C PHE A 117 15.65 11.03 -3.98
N ALA A 118 16.91 11.33 -4.29
CA ALA A 118 17.70 12.30 -3.57
C ALA A 118 16.94 13.63 -3.49
N CYS A 119 16.94 14.24 -2.31
CA CYS A 119 16.57 15.64 -2.13
C CYS A 119 17.40 16.47 -3.13
N SER A 120 16.79 16.89 -4.24
CA SER A 120 17.50 17.64 -5.28
C SER A 120 18.06 18.93 -4.65
N LEU A 121 19.36 19.13 -4.81
CA LEU A 121 20.17 20.18 -4.17
C LEU A 121 19.63 21.61 -4.34
N GLU A 122 18.69 21.85 -5.25
CA GLU A 122 18.10 23.17 -5.50
C GLU A 122 17.07 23.64 -4.45
N ARG A 123 16.62 22.76 -3.54
CA ARG A 123 15.61 23.11 -2.50
C ARG A 123 16.15 23.36 -1.09
N ILE A 124 17.47 23.30 -0.91
CA ILE A 124 18.12 23.55 0.40
C ILE A 124 18.18 25.07 0.74
N LEU A 125 17.86 25.95 -0.21
CA LEU A 125 18.07 27.40 -0.11
C LEU A 125 16.90 28.24 0.45
N PHE A 126 15.85 27.65 1.02
CA PHE A 126 14.75 28.42 1.65
C PHE A 126 14.86 28.51 3.19
N SER A 127 16.06 28.67 3.73
CA SER A 127 16.26 29.00 5.15
C SER A 127 17.33 30.09 5.35
N LEU A 128 17.20 31.18 4.61
CA LEU A 128 17.75 32.50 4.96
C LEU A 128 16.61 33.52 4.98
#